data_AF-I4A8V7-F1
#
_entry.id   AF-I4A8V7-F1
#
_cell.length_a   1.000
_cell.length_b   1.000
_cell.length_c   1.000
_cell.angle_alpha   90.00
_cell.angle_beta   90.00
_cell.angle_gamma   90.00
#
_symmetry.space_group_name_H-M   'P 1'
#
loop_
_entity.id
_entity.type
_entity.pdbx_description
1 polymer ?
#
loop_
_entity_poly.entity_id
_entity_poly.type
_entity_poly.pdbx_seq_one_letter_code
_entity_poly.pdbx_strand_id
1 'polypeptide(L)'
;MGVMAHQVILEIVEAPFTAINPGAFIIIKARVTCPMRCNFKADKVRIINHDGKVIKEAPLVIPMGTAFETDPIVLKAPILAGSFTWKACYYEQEKEGITHLETSVPVSFTVKPLHMTGIAIWDVPSPVVAKETMKFKVGVKCSADCRLTGQVIKVYNHKNREVATAKLGDKPWAETQALYWTEVKLLAPDQAGSYNWQVKFPEQDRETPHLETESSFSFRVANPPECTVNVKVMDGKDRTPIQGAAVILHPYKGETDEQGKACFEITKGEYQLYVGGLNSYESRQSKIIVQQSTYMEVELESSNFMGD
;
A
#
# COMPACT_ATOMS: atom_id res chain seq x y z
N MET A 1 -43.67 -35.86 -24.31
CA MET A 1 -43.40 -34.40 -24.41
C MET A 1 -41.94 -34.25 -24.74
N GLY A 2 -41.60 -33.63 -25.88
CA GLY A 2 -40.21 -33.42 -26.24
C GLY A 2 -39.61 -32.32 -25.37
N VAL A 3 -38.47 -32.59 -24.74
CA VAL A 3 -37.70 -31.56 -24.03
C VAL A 3 -37.20 -30.58 -25.10
N MET A 4 -37.61 -29.32 -25.01
CA MET A 4 -37.12 -28.27 -25.92
C MET A 4 -35.72 -27.87 -25.45
N ALA A 5 -34.71 -28.26 -26.23
CA ALA A 5 -33.31 -27.95 -25.93
C ALA A 5 -32.76 -26.88 -26.88
N HIS A 6 -32.10 -25.87 -26.34
CA HIS A 6 -31.46 -24.81 -27.11
C HIS A 6 -29.94 -24.86 -26.96
N GLN A 7 -29.23 -24.64 -28.06
CA GLN A 7 -27.80 -24.32 -28.00
C GLN A 7 -27.61 -22.87 -27.54
N VAL A 8 -26.56 -22.66 -26.77
CA VAL A 8 -26.12 -21.33 -26.33
C VAL A 8 -24.72 -21.05 -26.84
N ILE A 9 -24.46 -19.77 -27.08
CA ILE A 9 -23.14 -19.26 -27.47
C ILE A 9 -22.56 -18.56 -26.24
N LEU A 10 -21.38 -19.01 -25.84
CA LEU A 10 -20.61 -18.42 -24.74
C LEU A 10 -19.41 -17.70 -25.34
N GLU A 11 -19.20 -16.46 -24.93
CA GLU A 11 -18.09 -15.61 -25.37
C GLU A 11 -17.37 -15.00 -24.17
N ILE A 12 -16.05 -14.80 -24.29
CA ILE A 12 -15.28 -14.02 -23.33
C ILE A 12 -15.22 -12.58 -23.83
N VAL A 13 -15.87 -11.68 -23.11
CA VAL A 13 -15.91 -10.24 -23.44
C VAL A 13 -14.72 -9.50 -22.84
N GLU A 14 -14.25 -9.97 -21.67
CA GLU A 14 -13.04 -9.48 -21.02
C GLU A 14 -12.18 -10.69 -20.65
N ALA A 15 -11.00 -10.78 -21.27
CA ALA A 15 -10.06 -11.87 -21.07
C ALA A 15 -8.86 -11.40 -20.22
N PRO A 16 -8.18 -12.32 -19.50
CA PRO A 16 -6.91 -12.01 -18.87
C PRO A 16 -5.87 -11.52 -19.88
N PHE A 17 -4.88 -10.79 -19.39
CA PHE A 17 -3.64 -10.59 -20.13
C PHE A 17 -2.98 -11.94 -20.47
N THR A 18 -2.30 -12.00 -21.61
CA THR A 18 -1.61 -13.22 -22.07
C THR A 18 -0.43 -13.61 -21.18
N ALA A 19 0.20 -12.64 -20.51
CA ALA A 19 1.30 -12.86 -19.57
C ALA A 19 1.02 -12.14 -18.25
N ILE A 20 0.92 -12.91 -17.16
CA ILE A 20 0.47 -12.45 -15.85
C ILE A 20 1.52 -12.79 -14.79
N ASN A 21 1.63 -11.96 -13.76
CA ASN A 21 2.53 -12.24 -12.65
C ASN A 21 1.91 -13.30 -11.71
N PRO A 22 2.75 -14.16 -11.10
CA PRO A 22 2.31 -15.10 -10.06
C PRO A 22 1.46 -14.42 -8.98
N GLY A 23 0.30 -15.01 -8.69
CA GLY A 23 -0.63 -14.52 -7.66
C GLY A 23 -1.39 -13.23 -7.99
N ALA A 24 -1.22 -12.64 -9.19
CA ALA A 24 -1.95 -11.44 -9.57
C ALA A 24 -3.45 -11.71 -9.76
N PHE A 25 -4.27 -10.65 -9.65
CA PHE A 25 -5.69 -10.75 -9.95
C PHE A 25 -5.92 -10.84 -11.46
N ILE A 26 -6.80 -11.75 -11.84
CA ILE A 26 -7.30 -11.97 -13.19
C ILE A 26 -8.77 -11.54 -13.20
N ILE A 27 -9.18 -10.80 -14.23
CA ILE A 27 -10.57 -10.43 -14.45
C ILE A 27 -11.06 -11.17 -15.70
N ILE A 28 -12.22 -11.81 -15.58
CA ILE A 28 -12.92 -12.45 -16.70
C ILE A 28 -14.35 -11.92 -16.74
N LYS A 29 -14.85 -11.60 -17.94
CA LYS A 29 -16.28 -11.43 -18.19
C LYS A 29 -16.74 -12.38 -19.28
N ALA A 30 -17.81 -13.10 -18.99
CA ALA A 30 -18.44 -14.00 -19.94
C ALA A 30 -19.79 -13.42 -20.38
N ARG A 31 -20.12 -13.61 -21.65
CA ARG A 31 -21.42 -13.32 -22.23
C ARG A 31 -22.05 -14.61 -22.71
N VAL A 32 -23.33 -14.79 -22.44
CA VAL A 32 -24.11 -15.92 -22.95
C VAL A 32 -25.25 -15.39 -23.79
N THR A 33 -25.40 -15.96 -24.99
CA THR A 33 -26.50 -15.65 -25.90
C THR A 33 -27.16 -16.93 -26.38
N CYS A 34 -28.45 -16.85 -26.69
CA CYS A 34 -29.18 -17.91 -27.37
C CYS A 34 -29.72 -17.36 -28.69
N PRO A 35 -29.61 -18.10 -29.80
CA PRO A 35 -30.24 -17.71 -31.07
C PRO A 35 -31.75 -17.42 -30.94
N MET A 36 -32.42 -18.10 -30.00
CA MET A 36 -33.84 -17.92 -29.69
C MET A 36 -34.13 -16.76 -28.72
N ARG A 37 -33.10 -15.98 -28.33
CA ARG A 37 -33.19 -14.81 -27.45
C ARG A 37 -33.81 -15.09 -26.08
N CYS A 38 -33.56 -16.27 -25.52
CA CYS A 38 -33.98 -16.65 -24.18
C CYS A 38 -33.38 -15.76 -23.09
N ASN A 39 -34.05 -15.71 -21.94
CA ASN A 39 -33.64 -14.92 -20.79
C ASN A 39 -32.66 -15.70 -19.89
N PHE A 40 -31.42 -15.22 -19.75
CA PHE A 40 -30.39 -15.86 -18.92
C PHE A 40 -30.18 -15.21 -17.55
N LYS A 41 -31.05 -14.30 -17.12
CA LYS A 41 -30.89 -13.63 -15.82
C LYS A 41 -30.76 -14.64 -14.67
N ALA A 42 -29.70 -14.51 -13.88
CA ALA A 42 -29.34 -15.38 -12.75
C ALA A 42 -28.88 -16.81 -13.10
N ASP A 43 -28.90 -17.20 -14.37
CA ASP A 43 -28.19 -18.39 -14.83
C ASP A 43 -26.70 -18.18 -14.61
N LYS A 44 -25.94 -19.27 -14.52
CA LYS A 44 -24.56 -19.17 -14.03
C LYS A 44 -23.53 -19.67 -15.02
N VAL A 45 -22.39 -18.98 -15.02
CA VAL A 45 -21.17 -19.39 -15.69
C VAL A 45 -20.16 -19.82 -14.63
N ARG A 46 -19.54 -20.98 -14.84
CA ARG A 46 -18.46 -21.52 -14.01
C ARG A 46 -17.12 -21.26 -14.67
N ILE A 47 -16.13 -20.88 -13.87
CA ILE A 47 -14.73 -20.93 -14.27
C ILE A 47 -14.11 -22.19 -13.69
N ILE A 48 -13.55 -23.01 -14.57
CA ILE A 48 -12.94 -24.31 -14.27
C ILE A 48 -11.44 -24.18 -14.53
N ASN A 49 -10.63 -24.53 -13.54
CA ASN A 49 -9.17 -24.48 -13.68
C ASN A 49 -8.65 -25.65 -14.54
N HIS A 50 -7.34 -25.65 -14.79
CA HIS A 50 -6.63 -26.70 -15.53
C HIS A 50 -6.77 -28.12 -14.94
N ASP A 51 -7.02 -28.25 -13.63
CA ASP A 51 -7.27 -29.54 -12.95
C ASP A 51 -8.72 -30.02 -13.10
N GLY A 52 -9.58 -29.27 -13.80
CA GLY A 52 -11.01 -29.57 -13.91
C GLY A 52 -11.84 -29.14 -12.69
N LYS A 53 -11.27 -28.41 -11.74
CA LYS A 53 -11.97 -27.93 -10.55
C LYS A 53 -12.68 -26.60 -10.82
N VAL A 54 -13.94 -26.49 -10.43
CA VAL A 54 -14.67 -25.21 -10.41
C VAL A 54 -14.05 -24.30 -9.37
N ILE A 55 -13.47 -23.17 -9.81
CA ILE A 55 -12.82 -22.18 -8.94
C ILE A 55 -13.72 -20.98 -8.63
N LYS A 56 -14.70 -20.71 -9.48
CA LYS A 56 -15.69 -19.64 -9.28
C LYS A 56 -16.94 -19.90 -10.10
N GLU A 57 -18.05 -19.36 -9.62
CA GLU A 57 -19.33 -19.34 -10.30
C GLU A 57 -19.87 -17.90 -10.23
N ALA A 58 -20.40 -17.39 -11.34
CA ALA A 58 -20.93 -16.04 -11.43
C ALA A 58 -22.28 -16.05 -12.13
N PRO A 59 -23.28 -15.31 -11.60
CA PRO A 59 -24.56 -15.17 -12.27
C PRO A 59 -24.44 -14.24 -13.47
N LEU A 60 -25.28 -14.49 -14.46
CA LEU A 60 -25.52 -13.60 -15.59
C LEU A 60 -26.49 -12.50 -15.17
N VAL A 61 -26.06 -11.27 -15.40
CA VAL A 61 -26.79 -10.03 -15.16
C VAL A 61 -27.05 -9.33 -16.49
N ILE A 62 -27.88 -8.29 -16.47
CA ILE A 62 -28.12 -7.43 -17.63
C ILE A 62 -27.40 -6.10 -17.38
N PRO A 63 -26.16 -5.93 -17.85
CA PRO A 63 -25.51 -4.63 -17.77
C PRO A 63 -26.06 -3.75 -18.89
N MET A 64 -27.00 -2.85 -18.57
CA MET A 64 -27.48 -1.77 -19.46
C MET A 64 -27.62 -2.15 -20.95
N GLY A 65 -28.43 -3.16 -21.29
CA GLY A 65 -28.59 -3.61 -22.68
C GLY A 65 -29.41 -4.88 -22.86
N THR A 66 -29.26 -5.52 -24.03
CA THR A 66 -29.99 -6.75 -24.44
C THR A 66 -29.18 -8.04 -24.30
N ALA A 67 -27.92 -7.98 -23.90
CA ALA A 67 -27.04 -9.14 -23.74
C ALA A 67 -26.88 -9.51 -22.26
N PHE A 68 -26.84 -10.81 -21.96
CA PHE A 68 -26.59 -11.34 -20.63
C PHE A 68 -25.09 -11.57 -20.43
N GLU A 69 -24.51 -10.85 -19.48
CA GLU A 69 -23.09 -10.93 -19.15
C GLU A 69 -22.90 -11.13 -17.66
N THR A 70 -21.77 -11.68 -17.25
CA THR A 70 -21.40 -11.68 -15.84
C THR A 70 -20.89 -10.30 -15.42
N ASP A 71 -21.07 -9.94 -14.16
CA ASP A 71 -20.20 -8.94 -13.52
C ASP A 71 -18.72 -9.38 -13.61
N PRO A 72 -17.74 -8.47 -13.44
CA PRO A 72 -16.32 -8.83 -13.45
C PRO A 72 -16.02 -10.00 -12.48
N ILE A 73 -15.59 -11.13 -13.03
CA ILE A 73 -15.20 -12.30 -12.23
C ILE A 73 -13.72 -12.14 -11.87
N VAL A 74 -13.47 -11.77 -10.61
CA VAL A 74 -12.10 -11.60 -10.08
C VAL A 74 -11.57 -12.92 -9.53
N LEU A 75 -10.43 -13.38 -10.07
CA LEU A 75 -9.75 -14.64 -9.75
C LEU A 75 -8.28 -14.37 -9.39
N LYS A 76 -7.62 -15.30 -8.71
CA LYS A 76 -6.17 -15.22 -8.44
C LYS A 76 -5.40 -16.14 -9.39
N ALA A 77 -4.39 -15.61 -10.06
CA ALA A 77 -3.51 -16.40 -10.93
C ALA A 77 -2.76 -17.48 -10.11
N PRO A 78 -2.44 -18.64 -10.72
CA PRO A 78 -1.55 -19.61 -10.10
C PRO A 78 -0.21 -18.99 -9.66
N ILE A 79 0.39 -19.58 -8.62
CA ILE A 79 1.72 -19.18 -8.15
C ILE A 79 2.82 -19.84 -8.99
N LEU A 80 2.55 -21.04 -9.54
CA LEU A 80 3.49 -21.74 -10.40
C LEU A 80 3.53 -21.09 -11.78
N ALA A 81 4.74 -20.88 -12.27
CA ALA A 81 4.98 -20.41 -13.62
C ALA A 81 4.58 -21.45 -14.66
N GLY A 82 4.16 -20.99 -15.83
CA GLY A 82 3.80 -21.86 -16.94
C GLY A 82 2.56 -21.39 -17.68
N SER A 83 2.18 -22.17 -18.70
CA SER A 83 0.97 -21.92 -19.48
C SER A 83 -0.22 -22.64 -18.84
N PHE A 84 -1.31 -21.89 -18.68
CA PHE A 84 -2.56 -22.39 -18.13
C PHE A 84 -3.67 -22.18 -19.13
N THR A 85 -4.54 -23.19 -19.24
CA THR A 85 -5.81 -23.09 -19.95
C THR A 85 -6.92 -23.43 -18.96
N TRP A 86 -7.69 -22.41 -18.61
CA TRP A 86 -8.93 -22.56 -17.86
C TRP A 86 -10.10 -22.64 -18.84
N LYS A 87 -11.30 -22.97 -18.33
CA LYS A 87 -12.53 -22.98 -19.13
C LYS A 87 -13.57 -22.10 -18.46
N ALA A 88 -14.16 -21.19 -19.21
CA ALA A 88 -15.47 -20.67 -18.86
C ALA A 88 -16.51 -21.66 -19.40
N CYS A 89 -17.44 -22.08 -18.55
CA CYS A 89 -18.44 -23.08 -18.87
C CYS A 89 -19.82 -22.58 -18.46
N TYR A 90 -20.73 -22.53 -19.42
CA TYR A 90 -22.16 -22.52 -19.13
C TYR A 90 -22.59 -23.98 -19.09
N TYR A 91 -22.90 -24.50 -17.90
CA TYR A 91 -23.34 -25.89 -17.75
C TYR A 91 -24.83 -26.01 -18.08
N GLU A 92 -25.28 -27.23 -18.37
CA GLU A 92 -26.67 -27.49 -18.71
C GLU A 92 -27.63 -27.01 -17.62
N GLN A 93 -28.56 -26.14 -18.00
CA GLN A 93 -29.51 -25.49 -17.10
C GLN A 93 -30.89 -25.41 -17.75
N GLU A 94 -31.93 -25.78 -16.99
CA GLU A 94 -33.31 -25.64 -17.42
C GLU A 94 -33.91 -24.34 -16.90
N LYS A 95 -34.61 -23.62 -17.78
CA LYS A 95 -35.34 -22.42 -17.42
C LYS A 95 -36.58 -22.25 -18.26
N GLU A 96 -37.70 -21.95 -17.59
CA GLU A 96 -39.00 -21.76 -18.25
C GLU A 96 -39.38 -22.96 -19.16
N GLY A 97 -38.99 -24.18 -18.77
CA GLY A 97 -39.24 -25.42 -19.52
C GLY A 97 -38.34 -25.62 -20.75
N ILE A 98 -37.28 -24.82 -20.90
CA ILE A 98 -36.28 -24.94 -21.96
C ILE A 98 -34.95 -25.37 -21.34
N THR A 99 -34.38 -26.45 -21.85
CA THR A 99 -33.03 -26.90 -21.46
C THR A 99 -31.99 -26.18 -22.33
N HIS A 100 -31.11 -25.41 -21.71
CA HIS A 100 -29.98 -24.81 -22.40
C HIS A 100 -28.77 -25.73 -22.25
N LEU A 101 -28.24 -26.19 -23.38
CA LEU A 101 -27.16 -27.17 -23.43
C LEU A 101 -25.84 -26.57 -22.95
N GLU A 102 -24.99 -27.43 -22.39
CA GLU A 102 -23.65 -27.04 -21.95
C GLU A 102 -22.78 -26.54 -23.12
N THR A 103 -22.01 -25.48 -22.87
CA THR A 103 -20.94 -25.02 -23.76
C THR A 103 -19.78 -24.47 -22.95
N SER A 104 -18.57 -24.52 -23.51
CA SER A 104 -17.38 -23.98 -22.86
C SER A 104 -16.43 -23.33 -23.85
N VAL A 105 -15.72 -22.30 -23.36
CA VAL A 105 -14.67 -21.61 -24.12
C VAL A 105 -13.36 -21.62 -23.31
N PRO A 106 -12.22 -21.88 -23.97
CA PRO A 106 -10.92 -21.87 -23.30
C PRO A 106 -10.51 -20.43 -22.97
N VAL A 107 -9.87 -20.27 -21.81
CA VAL A 107 -9.22 -19.04 -21.36
C VAL A 107 -7.77 -19.36 -21.07
N SER A 108 -6.87 -18.97 -21.99
CA SER A 108 -5.45 -19.31 -21.93
C SER A 108 -4.60 -18.10 -21.54
N PHE A 109 -3.64 -18.31 -20.64
CA PHE A 109 -2.67 -17.29 -20.22
C PHE A 109 -1.39 -17.96 -19.70
N THR A 110 -0.31 -17.18 -19.63
CA THR A 110 0.98 -17.63 -19.10
C THR A 110 1.31 -16.90 -17.81
N VAL A 111 1.66 -17.65 -16.76
CA VAL A 111 2.20 -17.11 -15.52
C VAL A 111 3.71 -17.00 -15.66
N LYS A 112 4.25 -15.80 -15.45
CA LYS A 112 5.69 -15.53 -15.56
C LYS A 112 6.50 -16.28 -14.47
N PRO A 113 7.76 -16.65 -14.73
CA PRO A 113 8.62 -17.32 -13.76
C PRO A 113 9.08 -16.41 -12.61
N LEU A 114 9.16 -15.10 -12.84
CA LEU A 114 9.69 -14.14 -11.90
C LEU A 114 8.60 -13.60 -10.99
N HIS A 115 8.85 -13.65 -9.69
CA HIS A 115 7.98 -13.08 -8.68
C HIS A 115 8.33 -11.60 -8.46
N MET A 116 7.35 -10.72 -8.62
CA MET A 116 7.55 -9.30 -8.31
C MET A 116 7.62 -9.10 -6.80
N THR A 117 8.49 -8.21 -6.36
CA THR A 117 8.63 -7.82 -4.95
C THR A 117 8.44 -6.32 -4.80
N GLY A 118 7.85 -5.93 -3.67
CA GLY A 118 7.72 -4.53 -3.25
C GLY A 118 8.39 -4.33 -1.90
N ILE A 119 9.01 -3.16 -1.71
CA ILE A 119 9.59 -2.72 -0.44
C ILE A 119 8.73 -1.60 0.15
N ALA A 120 8.39 -1.74 1.44
CA ALA A 120 7.85 -0.68 2.27
C ALA A 120 8.91 -0.26 3.31
N ILE A 121 9.04 1.05 3.54
CA ILE A 121 9.97 1.63 4.52
C ILE A 121 9.16 2.59 5.40
N TRP A 122 9.25 2.42 6.72
CA TRP A 122 8.49 3.25 7.67
C TRP A 122 9.26 3.48 8.97
N ASP A 123 8.71 4.34 9.81
CA ASP A 123 9.33 4.80 11.06
C ASP A 123 10.74 5.38 10.86
N VAL A 124 10.98 6.04 9.71
CA VAL A 124 12.26 6.72 9.46
C VAL A 124 12.32 7.99 10.32
N PRO A 125 13.22 8.07 11.31
CA PRO A 125 13.35 9.26 12.13
C PRO A 125 13.88 10.42 11.28
N SER A 126 13.30 11.60 11.44
CA SER A 126 13.76 12.82 10.78
C SER A 126 13.30 14.06 11.56
N PRO A 127 14.22 14.95 11.99
CA PRO A 127 15.68 14.82 11.84
C PRO A 127 16.28 13.74 12.76
N VAL A 128 17.48 13.25 12.41
CA VAL A 128 18.35 12.43 13.28
C VAL A 128 19.59 13.25 13.64
N VAL A 129 20.10 13.11 14.86
CA VAL A 129 21.35 13.75 15.25
C VAL A 129 22.54 13.07 14.57
N ALA A 130 23.51 13.87 14.12
CA ALA A 130 24.71 13.38 13.46
C ALA A 130 25.45 12.33 14.32
N LYS A 131 25.86 11.23 13.68
CA LYS A 131 26.51 10.07 14.32
C LYS A 131 25.70 9.31 15.36
N GLU A 132 24.45 9.68 15.62
CA GLU A 132 23.59 8.88 16.48
C GLU A 132 23.00 7.68 15.76
N THR A 133 22.53 6.71 16.53
CA THR A 133 21.87 5.52 15.98
C THR A 133 20.46 5.88 15.53
N MET A 134 20.17 5.70 14.24
CA MET A 134 18.80 5.68 13.74
C MET A 134 18.26 4.26 13.64
N LYS A 135 16.96 4.12 13.87
CA LYS A 135 16.20 2.88 13.70
C LYS A 135 15.03 3.15 12.78
N PHE A 136 14.80 2.27 11.82
CA PHE A 136 13.64 2.32 10.93
C PHE A 136 13.27 0.91 10.52
N LYS A 137 12.07 0.72 9.97
CA LYS A 137 11.59 -0.59 9.58
C LYS A 137 11.54 -0.72 8.07
N VAL A 138 11.85 -1.93 7.61
CA VAL A 138 11.77 -2.31 6.20
C VAL A 138 10.95 -3.58 6.11
N GLY A 139 9.99 -3.59 5.19
CA GLY A 139 9.18 -4.75 4.85
C GLY A 139 9.29 -5.08 3.38
N VAL A 140 9.31 -6.36 3.04
CA VAL A 140 9.28 -6.87 1.67
C VAL A 140 8.06 -7.77 1.51
N LYS A 141 7.32 -7.57 0.42
CA LYS A 141 6.21 -8.44 0.02
C LYS A 141 6.42 -8.96 -1.39
N CYS A 142 6.18 -10.25 -1.57
CA CYS A 142 6.12 -10.90 -2.88
C CYS A 142 4.68 -10.87 -3.42
N SER A 143 4.50 -10.67 -4.73
CA SER A 143 3.19 -10.71 -5.39
C SER A 143 2.47 -12.06 -5.24
N ALA A 144 3.24 -13.13 -5.05
CA ALA A 144 2.75 -14.48 -4.83
C ALA A 144 2.65 -14.88 -3.35
N ASP A 145 2.78 -13.93 -2.42
CA ASP A 145 2.75 -14.16 -0.97
C ASP A 145 3.78 -15.21 -0.49
N CYS A 146 4.92 -15.30 -1.20
CA CYS A 146 6.00 -16.22 -0.82
C CYS A 146 6.51 -15.96 0.60
N ARG A 147 7.00 -17.03 1.24
CA ARG A 147 7.70 -16.92 2.52
C ARG A 147 9.09 -16.31 2.32
N LEU A 148 9.28 -15.09 2.80
CA LEU A 148 10.55 -14.34 2.69
C LEU A 148 11.36 -14.35 4.00
N THR A 149 11.08 -15.28 4.92
CA THR A 149 11.83 -15.47 6.15
C THR A 149 13.34 -15.58 5.90
N GLY A 150 14.13 -14.83 6.67
CA GLY A 150 15.60 -14.89 6.66
C GLY A 150 16.25 -14.28 5.42
N GLN A 151 15.45 -13.77 4.48
CA GLN A 151 15.97 -13.16 3.27
C GLN A 151 16.65 -11.83 3.56
N VAL A 152 17.69 -11.52 2.79
CA VAL A 152 18.56 -10.38 3.05
C VAL A 152 18.03 -9.14 2.34
N ILE A 153 18.01 -8.03 3.06
CA ILE A 153 17.93 -6.68 2.51
C ILE A 153 19.25 -5.95 2.72
N LYS A 154 19.53 -4.99 1.85
CA LYS A 154 20.74 -4.17 1.88
C LYS A 154 20.38 -2.69 1.84
N VAL A 155 21.07 -1.87 2.61
CA VAL A 155 20.86 -0.42 2.65
C VAL A 155 22.08 0.27 2.05
N TYR A 156 21.85 1.21 1.16
CA TYR A 156 22.85 1.97 0.43
C TYR A 156 22.69 3.47 0.71
N ASN A 157 23.81 4.15 0.93
CA ASN A 157 23.80 5.60 1.09
C ASN A 157 23.75 6.33 -0.26
N HIS A 158 23.71 7.67 -0.20
CA HIS A 158 23.73 8.57 -1.36
C HIS A 158 24.97 8.43 -2.28
N LYS A 159 26.02 7.73 -1.86
CA LYS A 159 27.21 7.40 -2.68
C LYS A 159 27.14 5.97 -3.23
N ASN A 160 25.98 5.34 -3.16
CA ASN A 160 25.74 3.94 -3.51
C ASN A 160 26.68 2.95 -2.79
N ARG A 161 27.10 3.28 -1.56
CA ARG A 161 27.87 2.36 -0.70
C ARG A 161 26.93 1.64 0.25
N GLU A 162 27.08 0.33 0.36
CA GLU A 162 26.37 -0.48 1.35
C GLU A 162 26.76 0.01 2.76
N VAL A 163 25.76 0.36 3.57
CA VAL A 163 25.92 0.86 4.94
C VAL A 163 25.29 -0.05 5.99
N ALA A 164 24.37 -0.93 5.57
CA ALA A 164 23.79 -1.95 6.45
C ALA A 164 23.28 -3.14 5.63
N THR A 165 23.25 -4.29 6.29
CA THR A 165 22.63 -5.52 5.81
C THR A 165 21.76 -6.08 6.93
N ALA A 166 20.53 -6.50 6.61
CA ALA A 166 19.60 -7.06 7.59
C ALA A 166 18.83 -8.25 7.00
N LYS A 167 18.31 -9.13 7.86
CA LYS A 167 17.49 -10.27 7.46
C LYS A 167 16.04 -10.04 7.85
N LEU A 168 15.12 -10.37 6.95
CA LEU A 168 13.69 -10.35 7.23
C LEU A 168 13.33 -11.38 8.30
N GLY A 169 12.43 -11.00 9.20
CA GLY A 169 12.01 -11.83 10.32
C GLY A 169 11.22 -13.07 9.92
N ASP A 170 10.93 -13.91 10.90
CA ASP A 170 10.27 -15.21 10.67
C ASP A 170 8.79 -15.12 10.36
N LYS A 171 8.15 -14.04 10.79
CA LYS A 171 6.70 -13.83 10.66
C LYS A 171 6.42 -12.53 9.89
N PRO A 172 5.35 -12.50 9.08
CA PRO A 172 4.89 -11.26 8.49
C PRO A 172 4.44 -10.27 9.56
N TRP A 173 4.44 -8.98 9.22
CA TRP A 173 3.85 -7.93 10.04
C TRP A 173 2.38 -8.24 10.32
N ALA A 174 1.94 -8.04 11.56
CA ALA A 174 0.57 -8.32 11.97
C ALA A 174 -0.42 -7.61 11.03
N GLU A 175 -1.55 -8.26 10.76
CA GLU A 175 -2.63 -7.71 9.91
C GLU A 175 -2.25 -7.52 8.44
N THR A 176 -1.08 -7.99 7.99
CA THR A 176 -0.70 -8.00 6.57
C THR A 176 -0.75 -9.39 5.98
N GLN A 177 -1.07 -9.47 4.69
CA GLN A 177 -0.88 -10.68 3.91
C GLN A 177 0.58 -10.73 3.44
N ALA A 178 1.45 -11.43 4.19
CA ALA A 178 2.82 -11.77 3.81
C ALA A 178 3.84 -10.61 3.66
N LEU A 179 3.71 -9.50 4.42
CA LEU A 179 4.76 -8.49 4.50
C LEU A 179 5.82 -8.92 5.54
N TYR A 180 6.92 -9.52 5.10
CA TYR A 180 8.02 -9.90 5.98
C TYR A 180 8.89 -8.68 6.26
N TRP A 181 9.28 -8.45 7.51
CA TRP A 181 9.90 -7.19 7.90
C TRP A 181 11.06 -7.37 8.88
N THR A 182 11.88 -6.34 9.00
CA THR A 182 12.92 -6.22 10.02
C THR A 182 13.09 -4.76 10.44
N GLU A 183 13.57 -4.54 11.66
CA GLU A 183 14.10 -3.25 12.09
C GLU A 183 15.58 -3.16 11.69
N VAL A 184 15.95 -2.07 11.02
CA VAL A 184 17.33 -1.75 10.66
C VAL A 184 17.86 -0.74 11.66
N LYS A 185 19.08 -0.98 12.17
CA LYS A 185 19.79 -0.09 13.09
C LYS A 185 21.14 0.27 12.49
N LEU A 186 21.41 1.56 12.33
CA LEU A 186 22.66 2.07 11.78
C LEU A 186 22.97 3.48 12.28
N LEU A 187 24.19 3.97 12.05
CA LEU A 187 24.58 5.33 12.39
C LEU A 187 24.14 6.32 11.31
N ALA A 188 23.57 7.45 11.74
CA ALA A 188 23.32 8.58 10.86
C ALA A 188 24.65 9.15 10.32
N PRO A 189 24.63 9.80 9.14
CA PRO A 189 25.74 10.60 8.64
C PRO A 189 26.32 11.54 9.70
N ASP A 190 27.60 11.87 9.55
CA ASP A 190 28.33 12.77 10.44
C ASP A 190 28.16 14.26 10.12
N GLN A 191 27.54 14.58 8.97
CA GLN A 191 27.29 15.93 8.51
C GLN A 191 25.79 16.23 8.52
N ALA A 192 25.42 17.42 8.98
CA ALA A 192 24.06 17.90 8.85
C ALA A 192 23.68 18.09 7.38
N GLY A 193 22.43 17.76 7.03
CA GLY A 193 21.97 17.83 5.65
C GLY A 193 20.73 17.01 5.37
N SER A 194 20.29 17.03 4.11
CA SER A 194 19.23 16.14 3.61
C SER A 194 19.87 14.96 2.89
N TYR A 195 19.42 13.75 3.20
CA TYR A 195 19.93 12.52 2.63
C TYR A 195 18.81 11.73 1.98
N ASN A 196 19.11 11.13 0.83
CA ASN A 196 18.27 10.13 0.18
C ASN A 196 19.05 8.83 0.08
N TRP A 197 18.56 7.80 0.74
CA TRP A 197 19.18 6.47 0.82
C TRP A 197 18.26 5.43 0.21
N GLN A 198 18.82 4.27 -0.13
CA GLN A 198 18.12 3.21 -0.82
C GLN A 198 18.15 1.92 -0.02
N VAL A 199 17.06 1.16 -0.09
CA VAL A 199 17.01 -0.23 0.35
C VAL A 199 16.82 -1.10 -0.88
N LYS A 200 17.64 -2.15 -1.01
CA LYS A 200 17.54 -3.16 -2.06
C LYS A 200 17.20 -4.52 -1.47
N PHE A 201 16.32 -5.23 -2.14
CA PHE A 201 16.09 -6.64 -1.97
C PHE A 201 16.66 -7.33 -3.22
N PRO A 202 17.86 -7.91 -3.13
CA PRO A 202 18.57 -8.44 -4.29
C PRO A 202 17.87 -9.67 -4.85
N GLU A 203 18.07 -9.90 -6.14
CA GLU A 203 17.67 -11.14 -6.79
C GLU A 203 18.31 -12.34 -6.06
N GLN A 204 17.52 -13.41 -5.93
CA GLN A 204 17.97 -14.64 -5.31
C GLN A 204 18.05 -15.75 -6.32
N ASP A 205 19.19 -16.43 -6.33
CA ASP A 205 19.40 -17.65 -7.09
C ASP A 205 18.66 -18.82 -6.41
N ARG A 206 17.37 -18.97 -6.75
CA ARG A 206 16.46 -20.01 -6.26
C ARG A 206 15.55 -20.47 -7.39
N GLU A 207 14.90 -21.63 -7.20
CA GLU A 207 13.94 -22.22 -8.14
C GLU A 207 12.81 -21.27 -8.56
N THR A 208 12.42 -20.32 -7.69
CA THR A 208 11.51 -19.21 -8.01
C THR A 208 12.24 -17.86 -7.86
N PRO A 209 12.77 -17.30 -8.96
CA PRO A 209 13.54 -16.07 -8.89
C PRO A 209 12.61 -14.90 -8.50
N HIS A 210 13.02 -14.15 -7.49
CA HIS A 210 12.39 -12.88 -7.13
C HIS A 210 13.16 -11.78 -7.82
N LEU A 211 12.47 -10.92 -8.56
CA LEU A 211 13.13 -9.78 -9.21
C LEU A 211 13.75 -8.88 -8.14
N GLU A 212 14.97 -8.39 -8.40
CA GLU A 212 15.55 -7.33 -7.59
C GLU A 212 14.58 -6.14 -7.53
N THR A 213 14.37 -5.62 -6.32
CA THR A 213 13.56 -4.42 -6.12
C THR A 213 14.30 -3.46 -5.21
N GLU A 214 14.08 -2.17 -5.45
CA GLU A 214 14.67 -1.11 -4.66
C GLU A 214 13.61 -0.06 -4.29
N SER A 215 13.79 0.55 -3.13
CA SER A 215 12.98 1.68 -2.68
C SER A 215 13.86 2.71 -1.99
N SER A 216 13.54 3.98 -2.18
CA SER A 216 14.31 5.10 -1.64
C SER A 216 13.57 5.76 -0.49
N PHE A 217 14.31 6.29 0.47
CA PHE A 217 13.75 7.06 1.58
C PHE A 217 14.64 8.27 1.90
N SER A 218 13.98 9.37 2.27
CA SER A 218 14.66 10.63 2.60
C SER A 218 14.54 10.93 4.08
N PHE A 219 15.61 11.49 4.66
CA PHE A 219 15.64 11.97 6.04
C PHE A 219 16.62 13.14 6.19
N ARG A 220 16.48 13.89 7.28
CA ARG A 220 17.41 14.97 7.63
C ARG A 220 18.34 14.55 8.75
N VAL A 221 19.58 15.03 8.68
CA VAL A 221 20.54 14.98 9.77
C VAL A 221 20.73 16.40 10.31
N ALA A 222 20.64 16.54 11.62
CA ALA A 222 20.91 17.77 12.35
C ALA A 222 22.22 17.65 13.14
N ASN A 223 22.85 18.78 13.43
CA ASN A 223 23.94 18.79 14.40
C ASN A 223 23.40 18.48 15.81
N PRO A 224 24.24 17.99 16.73
CA PRO A 224 23.86 17.81 18.12
C PRO A 224 23.20 19.08 18.69
N PRO A 225 22.11 18.93 19.46
CA PRO A 225 21.40 20.07 20.02
C PRO A 225 22.29 20.83 21.00
N GLU A 226 22.14 22.15 20.99
CA GLU A 226 22.86 23.07 21.89
C GLU A 226 21.92 23.75 22.88
N CYS A 227 20.63 23.78 22.57
CA CYS A 227 19.62 24.56 23.26
C CYS A 227 18.31 23.78 23.36
N THR A 228 17.53 24.12 24.38
CA THR A 228 16.15 23.65 24.53
C THR A 228 15.19 24.79 24.28
N VAL A 229 14.22 24.61 23.38
CA VAL A 229 13.12 25.55 23.16
C VAL A 229 11.85 24.95 23.72
N ASN A 230 11.26 25.61 24.71
CA ASN A 230 9.96 25.25 25.27
C ASN A 230 8.91 26.23 24.74
N VAL A 231 7.91 25.71 24.03
CA VAL A 231 6.80 26.50 23.51
C VAL A 231 5.56 26.12 24.31
N LYS A 232 4.94 27.10 24.98
CA LYS A 232 3.63 26.93 25.61
C LYS A 232 2.56 27.62 24.77
N VAL A 233 1.57 26.86 24.33
CA VAL A 233 0.47 27.34 23.50
C VAL A 233 -0.78 27.50 24.35
N MET A 234 -1.41 28.67 24.25
CA MET A 234 -2.59 29.02 25.03
C MET A 234 -3.65 29.71 24.18
N ASP A 235 -4.90 29.64 24.62
CA ASP A 235 -6.00 30.40 24.06
C ASP A 235 -5.83 31.90 24.38
N GLY A 236 -5.94 32.76 23.36
CA GLY A 236 -5.75 34.20 23.49
C GLY A 236 -6.76 34.88 24.42
N LYS A 237 -7.95 34.29 24.61
CA LYS A 237 -9.04 34.89 25.39
C LYS A 237 -8.97 34.55 26.87
N ASP A 238 -8.85 33.27 27.20
CA ASP A 238 -8.92 32.80 28.59
C ASP A 238 -7.59 32.25 29.12
N ARG A 239 -6.55 32.24 28.29
CA ARG A 239 -5.21 31.71 28.60
C ARG A 239 -5.21 30.23 28.99
N THR A 240 -6.25 29.48 28.62
CA THR A 240 -6.26 28.04 28.84
C THR A 240 -5.20 27.36 27.98
N PRO A 241 -4.46 26.37 28.50
CA PRO A 241 -3.50 25.64 27.69
C PRO A 241 -4.16 24.85 26.57
N ILE A 242 -3.58 24.90 25.37
CA ILE A 242 -4.12 24.19 24.19
C ILE A 242 -3.32 22.90 23.99
N GLN A 243 -3.97 21.76 24.20
CA GLN A 243 -3.42 20.42 23.91
C GLN A 243 -3.57 20.07 22.42
N GLY A 244 -2.58 19.34 21.87
CA GLY A 244 -2.62 18.83 20.50
C GLY A 244 -2.36 19.87 19.41
N ALA A 245 -1.94 21.07 19.77
CA ALA A 245 -1.49 22.06 18.79
C ALA A 245 -0.17 21.61 18.16
N ALA A 246 -0.11 21.57 16.83
CA ALA A 246 1.10 21.28 16.10
C ALA A 246 2.06 22.46 16.20
N VAL A 247 3.25 22.21 16.73
CA VAL A 247 4.34 23.18 16.84
C VAL A 247 5.49 22.74 15.93
N ILE A 248 5.83 23.58 14.96
CA ILE A 248 6.84 23.30 13.94
C ILE A 248 7.93 24.37 13.99
N LEU A 249 9.16 23.91 14.17
CA LEU A 249 10.40 24.66 14.07
C LEU A 249 11.27 23.95 13.06
N HIS A 250 10.98 24.09 11.76
CA HIS A 250 11.57 23.23 10.72
C HIS A 250 13.10 23.07 10.88
N PRO A 251 13.62 21.83 10.92
CA PRO A 251 12.97 20.55 10.63
C PRO A 251 12.28 19.86 11.81
N TYR A 252 12.28 20.46 13.00
CA TYR A 252 11.70 19.90 14.21
C TYR A 252 10.18 20.09 14.23
N LYS A 253 9.45 19.06 14.69
CA LYS A 253 7.99 19.09 14.82
C LYS A 253 7.57 18.35 16.08
N GLY A 254 6.50 18.83 16.71
CA GLY A 254 5.93 18.23 17.91
C GLY A 254 4.48 18.68 18.07
N GLU A 255 3.80 18.09 19.03
CA GLU A 255 2.45 18.47 19.43
C GLU A 255 2.47 18.85 20.91
N THR A 256 1.61 19.79 21.30
CA THR A 256 1.51 20.20 22.69
C THR A 256 0.84 19.14 23.57
N ASP A 257 1.36 18.97 24.78
CA ASP A 257 0.79 18.10 25.81
C ASP A 257 -0.47 18.71 26.48
N GLU A 258 -1.00 18.03 27.51
CA GLU A 258 -2.15 18.49 28.31
C GLU A 258 -1.93 19.86 28.99
N GLN A 259 -0.68 20.28 29.18
CA GLN A 259 -0.31 21.60 29.72
C GLN A 259 -0.04 22.63 28.62
N GLY A 260 -0.35 22.29 27.37
CA GLY A 260 -0.11 23.12 26.20
C GLY A 260 1.38 23.27 25.85
N LYS A 261 2.26 22.36 26.29
CA LYS A 261 3.71 22.50 26.10
C LYS A 261 4.25 21.56 25.03
N ALA A 262 5.15 22.11 24.21
CA ALA A 262 6.02 21.35 23.31
C ALA A 262 7.48 21.71 23.59
N CYS A 263 8.35 20.71 23.68
CA CYS A 263 9.77 20.88 24.00
C CYS A 263 10.64 20.35 22.85
N PHE A 264 11.65 21.14 22.46
CA PHE A 264 12.54 20.84 21.36
C PHE A 264 14.01 20.98 21.76
N GLU A 265 14.81 19.95 21.50
CA GLU A 265 16.27 20.03 21.55
C GLU A 265 16.80 20.39 20.16
N ILE A 266 17.37 21.59 20.03
CA ILE A 266 17.75 22.14 18.73
C ILE A 266 19.12 22.84 18.77
N THR A 267 19.65 23.14 17.59
CA THR A 267 20.89 23.91 17.42
C THR A 267 20.60 25.40 17.48
N LYS A 268 21.63 26.23 17.73
CA LYS A 268 21.47 27.68 17.60
C LYS A 268 21.20 28.05 16.15
N GLY A 269 20.42 29.11 15.94
CA GLY A 269 20.09 29.58 14.59
C GLY A 269 18.77 30.31 14.50
N GLU A 270 18.38 30.60 13.26
CA GLU A 270 17.10 31.23 12.94
C GLU A 270 16.08 30.16 12.54
N TYR A 271 14.87 30.26 13.09
CA TYR A 271 13.78 29.34 12.81
C TYR A 271 12.50 30.10 12.48
N GLN A 272 11.68 29.49 11.64
CA GLN A 272 10.27 29.87 11.48
C GLN A 272 9.46 28.98 12.40
N LEU A 273 8.89 29.58 13.45
CA LEU A 273 7.93 28.94 14.33
C LEU A 273 6.56 29.00 13.68
N TYR A 274 5.96 27.84 13.48
CA TYR A 274 4.56 27.69 13.13
C TYR A 274 3.84 26.97 14.26
N VAL A 275 2.68 27.49 14.66
CA VAL A 275 1.80 26.88 15.65
C VAL A 275 0.38 26.84 15.08
N GLY A 276 -0.25 25.66 15.05
CA GLY A 276 -1.58 25.50 14.47
C GLY A 276 -2.04 24.04 14.44
N GLY A 277 -2.78 23.67 13.39
CA GLY A 277 -3.22 22.28 13.18
C GLY A 277 -4.53 21.89 13.89
N LEU A 278 -5.20 22.85 14.55
CA LEU A 278 -6.51 22.67 15.16
C LEU A 278 -7.54 23.54 14.45
N ASN A 279 -8.67 22.95 14.03
CA ASN A 279 -9.69 23.67 13.26
C ASN A 279 -10.30 24.87 13.99
N SER A 280 -10.33 24.82 15.33
CA SER A 280 -10.91 25.85 16.20
C SER A 280 -10.01 27.07 16.40
N TYR A 281 -8.79 27.07 15.87
CA TYR A 281 -7.78 28.11 16.11
C TYR A 281 -7.12 28.56 14.81
N GLU A 282 -6.85 29.86 14.70
CA GLU A 282 -6.05 30.39 13.61
C GLU A 282 -4.57 30.05 13.81
N SER A 283 -3.91 29.58 12.75
CA SER A 283 -2.49 29.27 12.83
C SER A 283 -1.66 30.54 12.91
N ARG A 284 -0.59 30.50 13.71
CA ARG A 284 0.34 31.60 13.89
C ARG A 284 1.73 31.24 13.37
N GLN A 285 2.37 32.20 12.71
CA GLN A 285 3.75 32.08 12.26
C GLN A 285 4.60 33.25 12.79
N SER A 286 5.82 32.96 13.23
CA SER A 286 6.78 33.98 13.66
C SER A 286 8.22 33.53 13.43
N LYS A 287 9.13 34.48 13.23
CA LYS A 287 10.57 34.20 13.15
C LYS A 287 11.16 34.27 14.56
N ILE A 288 11.94 33.26 14.94
CA ILE A 288 12.68 33.24 16.21
C ILE A 288 14.18 33.06 15.95
N ILE A 289 15.00 33.64 16.83
CA ILE A 289 16.45 33.46 16.83
C ILE A 289 16.81 32.78 18.14
N VAL A 290 17.38 31.59 18.05
CA VAL A 290 17.75 30.77 19.21
C VAL A 290 19.26 30.85 19.39
N GLN A 291 19.67 31.54 20.45
CA GLN A 291 21.09 31.66 20.85
C GLN A 291 21.39 30.92 22.16
N GLN A 292 20.36 30.67 22.96
CA GLN A 292 20.39 29.94 24.23
C GLN A 292 19.03 29.25 24.44
N SER A 293 18.97 28.32 25.39
CA SER A 293 17.70 27.70 25.79
C SER A 293 16.69 28.77 26.17
N THR A 294 15.47 28.63 25.66
CA THR A 294 14.43 29.66 25.80
C THR A 294 13.07 29.03 26.08
N TYR A 295 12.21 29.83 26.69
CA TYR A 295 10.81 29.52 26.92
C TYR A 295 9.99 30.63 26.28
N MET A 296 8.94 30.25 25.56
CA MET A 296 8.07 31.19 24.87
C MET A 296 6.61 30.80 25.00
N GLU A 297 5.77 31.82 25.12
CA GLU A 297 4.33 31.68 25.13
C GLU A 297 3.77 32.13 23.78
N VAL A 298 2.89 31.31 23.22
CA VAL A 298 2.23 31.57 21.95
C VAL A 298 0.74 31.51 22.17
N GLU A 299 0.09 32.64 21.96
CA GLU A 299 -1.36 32.75 22.00
C GLU A 299 -1.92 32.52 20.61
N LEU A 300 -2.96 31.68 20.52
CA LEU A 300 -3.77 31.45 19.33
C LEU A 300 -5.15 32.06 19.51
N GLU A 301 -5.66 32.68 18.46
CA GLU A 301 -7.01 33.23 18.41
C GLU A 301 -7.99 32.15 17.91
N SER A 302 -9.20 32.13 18.44
CA SER A 302 -10.25 31.24 17.94
C SER A 302 -10.57 31.56 16.48
N SER A 303 -10.69 30.53 15.64
CA SER A 303 -11.08 30.72 14.25
C SER A 303 -12.56 31.09 14.16
N ASN A 304 -12.88 32.15 13.42
CA ASN A 304 -14.28 32.56 13.20
C ASN A 304 -15.01 31.68 12.15
N PHE A 305 -14.41 30.57 11.73
CA PHE A 305 -15.05 29.62 10.81
C PHE A 305 -15.91 28.61 11.59
N MET A 306 -17.05 29.10 12.10
CA MET A 306 -18.23 28.25 12.21
C MET A 306 -18.76 28.03 10.79
N GLY A 307 -18.52 26.85 10.23
CA GLY A 307 -19.23 26.42 9.04
C GLY A 307 -20.70 26.20 9.37
N ASP A 308 -21.57 26.88 8.61
CA ASP A 308 -22.95 26.46 8.38
C ASP A 308 -23.01 25.05 7.76
#